data_AF-A0A7J3I3S5-F1
#
_entry.id   AF-A0A7J3I3S5-F1
#
_cell.length_a   1.000
_cell.length_b   1.000
_cell.length_c   1.000
_cell.angle_alpha   90.00
_cell.angle_beta   90.00
_cell.angle_gamma   90.00
#
_symmetry.space_group_name_H-M   'P 1'
#
loop_
_entity.id
_entity.type
_entity.pdbx_description
1 polymer ?
#
loop_
_entity_poly.entity_id
_entity_poly.type
_entity_poly.pdbx_seq_one_letter_code
_entity_poly.pdbx_strand_id
1 'polypeptide(L)'
;MKGKRGQKIIIYHEGTCDPAKCTALKLARLGKAIIVRRITDIPSNFLILNPLSQTALSLMDKDVFEMRGLIAVDCSWNRLSNVFRNIKGVHRALPYLIAANPVNYGVPTKLSTAEAIGAALYILG
;
A
#
# COMPACT_ATOMS: atom_id res chain seq x y z
N MET A 1 23.00 19.23 -2.47
CA MET A 1 21.60 19.27 -2.96
C MET A 1 21.12 17.84 -3.17
N LYS A 2 20.39 17.24 -2.22
CA LYS A 2 19.87 15.87 -2.36
C LYS A 2 18.73 15.90 -3.38
N GLY A 3 18.97 15.40 -4.59
CA GLY A 3 17.93 15.29 -5.62
C GLY A 3 16.75 14.50 -5.06
N LYS A 4 15.54 15.06 -5.18
CA LYS A 4 14.28 14.36 -4.89
C LYS A 4 14.22 13.11 -5.77
N ARG A 5 14.69 11.96 -5.27
CA ARG A 5 14.30 10.67 -5.83
C ARG A 5 12.78 10.61 -5.65
N GLY A 6 12.03 10.60 -6.74
CA GLY A 6 10.57 10.48 -6.68
C GLY A 6 10.20 9.30 -5.79
N GLN A 7 9.33 9.53 -4.81
CA GLN A 7 8.85 8.52 -3.87
C GLN A 7 8.27 7.35 -4.66
N LYS A 8 8.79 6.14 -4.45
CA LYS A 8 8.36 4.95 -5.19
C LYS A 8 7.17 4.31 -4.51
N ILE A 9 6.00 4.41 -5.14
CA ILE A 9 4.80 3.68 -4.73
C ILE A 9 4.64 2.49 -5.66
N ILE A 10 4.68 1.29 -5.09
CA ILE A 10 4.48 0.03 -5.81
C ILE A 10 3.21 -0.61 -5.28
N ILE A 11 2.39 -1.17 -6.17
CA ILE A 11 1.20 -1.90 -5.79
C ILE A 11 1.32 -3.31 -6.36
N TYR A 12 1.34 -4.30 -5.48
CA TYR A 12 1.09 -5.68 -5.90
C TYR A 12 -0.39 -5.84 -6.21
N HIS A 13 -0.71 -6.22 -7.44
CA HIS A 13 -2.08 -6.37 -7.91
C HIS A 13 -2.29 -7.75 -8.52
N GLU A 14 -3.18 -8.54 -7.94
CA GLU A 14 -3.42 -9.92 -8.36
C GLU A 14 -4.14 -10.02 -9.72
N GLY A 15 -4.87 -8.96 -10.13
CA GLY A 15 -5.60 -8.96 -11.40
C GLY A 15 -7.00 -9.57 -11.35
N THR A 16 -7.55 -9.80 -10.16
CA THR A 16 -8.82 -10.49 -9.94
C THR A 16 -10.02 -9.56 -9.74
N CYS A 17 -9.84 -8.23 -9.89
CA CYS A 17 -10.92 -7.25 -9.73
C CYS A 17 -11.29 -6.52 -11.03
N ASP A 18 -12.46 -5.88 -11.05
CA ASP A 18 -12.92 -5.02 -12.15
C ASP A 18 -11.95 -3.84 -12.39
N PRO A 19 -11.28 -3.78 -13.57
CA PRO A 19 -10.32 -2.72 -13.87
C PRO A 19 -10.90 -1.30 -13.92
N ALA A 20 -12.20 -1.14 -14.13
CA ALA A 20 -12.86 0.15 -14.17
C ALA A 20 -13.04 0.76 -12.76
N LYS A 21 -13.26 -0.10 -11.75
CA LYS A 21 -13.50 0.31 -10.36
C LYS A 21 -12.26 0.24 -9.48
N CYS A 22 -11.21 -0.45 -9.92
CA CYS A 22 -9.98 -0.64 -9.18
C CYS A 22 -9.21 0.68 -8.97
N THR A 23 -9.09 1.10 -7.71
CA THR A 23 -8.35 2.32 -7.34
C THR A 23 -6.84 2.17 -7.51
N ALA A 24 -6.29 0.96 -7.35
CA ALA A 24 -4.88 0.67 -7.64
C ALA A 24 -4.54 0.91 -9.11
N LEU A 25 -5.35 0.36 -10.03
CA LEU A 25 -5.16 0.57 -11.47
C LEU A 25 -5.41 2.03 -11.88
N LYS A 26 -6.33 2.74 -11.21
CA LYS A 26 -6.52 4.18 -11.41
C LYS A 26 -5.26 4.97 -11.04
N LEU A 27 -4.61 4.68 -9.91
CA LEU A 27 -3.36 5.32 -9.51
C LEU A 27 -2.24 5.07 -10.53
N ALA A 28 -2.16 3.86 -11.07
CA ALA A 28 -1.20 3.53 -12.12
C ALA A 28 -1.44 4.31 -13.42
N ARG A 29 -2.69 4.41 -13.89
CA ARG A 29 -3.06 5.23 -15.06
C ARG A 29 -2.70 6.70 -14.89
N LEU A 30 -2.75 7.21 -13.67
CA LEU A 30 -2.36 8.60 -13.33
C LEU A 30 -0.84 8.77 -13.13
N GLY A 31 -0.04 7.72 -13.33
CA GLY A 31 1.41 7.76 -13.12
C GLY A 31 1.83 7.94 -11.66
N LYS A 32 0.95 7.63 -10.70
CA LYS A 32 1.20 7.80 -9.26
C LYS A 32 1.70 6.52 -8.58
N ALA A 33 1.57 5.37 -9.22
CA ALA A 33 2.04 4.10 -8.70
C ALA A 33 2.46 3.14 -9.82
N ILE A 34 3.33 2.19 -9.50
CA ILE A 34 3.76 1.11 -10.39
C ILE A 34 3.04 -0.18 -10.00
N ILE A 35 2.44 -0.87 -10.96
CA ILE A 35 1.82 -2.18 -10.72
C ILE A 35 2.84 -3.30 -10.90
N VAL A 36 2.91 -4.20 -9.92
CA VAL A 36 3.60 -5.48 -10.04
C VAL A 36 2.60 -6.62 -9.86
N ARG A 37 2.78 -7.71 -10.62
CA ARG A 37 1.85 -8.85 -10.62
C ARG A 37 2.45 -10.12 -10.01
N ARG A 38 3.78 -10.19 -9.92
CA ARG A 38 4.48 -11.31 -9.27
C ARG A 38 5.05 -10.83 -7.95
N ILE A 39 4.93 -11.66 -6.92
CA ILE A 39 5.51 -11.37 -5.60
C ILE A 39 7.04 -11.22 -5.71
N THR A 40 7.67 -11.95 -6.62
CA THR A 40 9.12 -11.87 -6.91
C THR A 40 9.57 -10.52 -7.47
N ASP A 41 8.66 -9.73 -8.03
CA ASP A 41 8.97 -8.39 -8.55
C ASP A 41 8.92 -7.33 -7.44
N ILE A 42 8.48 -7.71 -6.22
CA ILE A 42 8.40 -6.81 -5.09
C ILE A 42 9.80 -6.66 -4.48
N PRO A 43 10.36 -5.44 -4.43
CA PRO A 43 11.69 -5.23 -3.86
C PRO A 43 11.69 -5.44 -2.34
N SER A 44 12.82 -5.89 -1.81
CA SER A 44 13.02 -6.05 -0.36
C SER A 44 13.25 -4.71 0.35
N ASN A 45 13.03 -4.70 1.66
CA ASN A 45 13.29 -3.58 2.57
C ASN A 45 12.43 -2.33 2.34
N PHE A 46 11.36 -2.43 1.56
CA PHE A 46 10.36 -1.39 1.44
C PHE A 46 9.43 -1.39 2.66
N LEU A 47 8.76 -0.26 2.86
CA LEU A 47 7.65 -0.15 3.80
C LEU A 47 6.40 -0.79 3.17
N ILE A 48 5.77 -1.72 3.86
CA ILE A 48 4.65 -2.51 3.34
C ILE A 48 3.40 -2.22 4.18
N LEU A 49 2.34 -1.76 3.52
CA LEU A 49 1.03 -1.66 4.13
C LEU A 49 0.44 -3.07 4.29
N ASN A 50 0.43 -3.53 5.54
CA ASN A 50 -0.04 -4.85 5.93
C ASN A 50 -1.05 -4.70 7.08
N PRO A 51 -2.36 -4.88 6.83
CA PRO A 51 -3.39 -4.78 7.87
C PRO A 51 -3.28 -5.86 8.95
N LEU A 52 -2.48 -6.91 8.73
CA LEU A 52 -2.22 -7.97 9.70
C LEU A 52 -1.00 -7.68 10.59
N SER A 53 -0.29 -6.57 10.38
CA SER A 53 0.85 -6.21 11.21
C SER A 53 0.40 -5.78 12.61
N GLN A 54 1.15 -6.16 13.63
CA GLN A 54 0.92 -5.72 15.02
C GLN A 54 1.44 -4.31 15.28
N THR A 55 2.28 -3.78 14.38
CA THR A 55 2.87 -2.45 14.52
C THR A 55 2.17 -1.47 13.57
N ALA A 56 1.63 -0.40 14.12
CA ALA A 56 1.01 0.66 13.34
C ALA A 56 2.08 1.53 12.65
N LEU A 57 1.73 2.06 11.47
CA LEU A 57 2.54 3.02 10.74
C LEU A 57 2.65 4.32 11.54
N SER A 58 3.87 4.87 11.60
CA SER A 58 4.11 6.15 12.27
C SER A 58 5.18 6.97 11.55
N LEU A 59 5.40 8.20 12.03
CA LEU A 59 6.48 9.07 11.55
C LEU A 59 7.87 8.43 11.68
N MET A 60 8.06 7.45 12.56
CA MET A 60 9.34 6.72 12.69
C MET A 60 9.69 5.90 11.43
N ASP A 61 8.71 5.63 10.56
CA ASP A 61 8.91 4.88 9.32
C ASP A 61 9.29 5.80 8.13
N LYS A 62 9.39 7.12 8.36
CA LYS A 62 9.69 8.12 7.31
C LYS A 62 11.01 7.86 6.60
N ASP A 63 12.07 7.53 7.34
CA ASP A 63 13.39 7.28 6.75
C ASP A 63 13.36 6.06 5.81
N VAL A 64 12.64 5.00 6.19
CA VAL A 64 12.46 3.80 5.35
C VAL A 64 11.71 4.17 4.07
N PHE A 65 10.63 4.93 4.19
CA PHE A 65 9.84 5.40 3.06
C PHE A 65 10.65 6.29 2.10
N GLU A 66 11.41 7.26 2.61
CA GLU A 66 12.23 8.16 1.79
C GLU A 66 13.38 7.42 1.08
N MET A 67 14.01 6.46 1.75
CA MET A 67 15.11 5.70 1.18
C MET A 67 14.66 4.68 0.14
N ARG A 68 13.50 4.04 0.34
CA ARG A 68 13.07 2.87 -0.43
C ARG A 68 11.76 3.12 -1.16
N GLY A 69 10.71 3.44 -0.42
CA GLY A 69 9.35 3.65 -0.92
C GLY A 69 8.31 2.84 -0.15
N LEU A 70 7.11 2.80 -0.71
CA LEU A 70 5.92 2.17 -0.13
C LEU A 70 5.39 1.07 -1.06
N ILE A 71 4.99 -0.05 -0.47
CA ILE A 71 4.26 -1.13 -1.13
C ILE A 71 2.85 -1.21 -0.55
N ALA A 72 1.86 -1.18 -1.43
CA ALA A 72 0.50 -1.62 -1.12
C ALA A 72 0.20 -2.98 -1.78
N VAL A 73 -0.71 -3.73 -1.17
CA VAL A 73 -1.13 -5.05 -1.66
C VAL A 73 -2.63 -5.01 -1.95
N ASP A 74 -2.98 -5.26 -3.21
CA ASP A 74 -4.34 -5.29 -3.71
C ASP A 74 -4.66 -6.73 -4.18
N CYS A 75 -5.20 -7.53 -3.27
CA CYS A 75 -5.60 -8.91 -3.52
C CYS A 75 -6.87 -9.28 -2.73
N SER A 76 -7.42 -10.45 -3.03
CA SER A 76 -8.57 -10.98 -2.30
C SER A 76 -8.23 -11.25 -0.82
N TRP A 77 -9.20 -11.04 0.07
CA TRP A 77 -9.02 -11.24 1.52
C TRP A 77 -8.51 -12.65 1.88
N ASN A 78 -8.96 -13.67 1.15
CA ASN A 78 -8.57 -15.07 1.35
C ASN A 78 -7.08 -15.32 1.11
N ARG A 79 -6.37 -14.42 0.42
CA ARG A 79 -4.95 -14.59 0.05
C ARG A 79 -4.00 -13.63 0.77
N LEU A 80 -4.52 -12.63 1.50
CA LEU A 80 -3.69 -11.62 2.18
C LEU A 80 -2.61 -12.25 3.06
N SER A 81 -2.97 -13.19 3.93
CA SER A 81 -2.05 -13.84 4.86
C SER A 81 -0.88 -14.54 4.14
N ASN A 82 -1.18 -15.26 3.06
CA ASN A 82 -0.17 -15.94 2.26
C ASN A 82 0.71 -14.94 1.49
N VAL A 83 0.13 -13.89 0.92
CA VAL A 83 0.90 -12.86 0.20
C VAL A 83 1.88 -12.17 1.15
N PHE A 84 1.42 -11.68 2.31
CA PHE A 84 2.29 -10.96 3.25
C PHE A 84 3.41 -11.83 3.82
N ARG A 85 3.17 -13.13 4.05
CA ARG A 85 4.22 -14.07 4.49
C ARG A 85 5.38 -14.17 3.49
N ASN A 86 5.11 -13.97 2.20
CA ASN A 86 6.09 -14.09 1.13
C ASN A 86 6.74 -12.75 0.74
N ILE A 87 6.28 -11.62 1.28
CA ILE A 87 6.87 -10.29 1.02
C ILE A 87 7.82 -9.91 2.15
N LYS A 88 9.09 -9.68 1.82
CA LYS A 88 10.12 -9.24 2.77
C LYS A 88 10.17 -7.71 2.86
N GLY A 89 10.10 -7.15 4.06
CA GLY A 89 10.24 -5.72 4.30
C GLY A 89 9.71 -5.30 5.67
N VAL A 90 9.50 -4.00 5.84
CA VAL A 90 8.99 -3.42 7.08
C VAL A 90 7.46 -3.38 7.01
N HIS A 91 6.79 -4.27 7.73
CA HIS A 91 5.34 -4.38 7.71
C HIS A 91 4.69 -3.43 8.72
N ARG A 92 3.73 -2.62 8.28
CA ARG A 92 2.96 -1.72 9.13
C ARG A 92 1.48 -1.78 8.82
N ALA A 93 0.66 -1.86 9.86
CA ALA A 93 -0.77 -1.64 9.75
C ALA A 93 -1.04 -0.14 9.73
N LEU A 94 -2.08 0.30 9.04
CA LEU A 94 -2.54 1.68 9.24
C LEU A 94 -3.20 1.79 10.62
N PRO A 95 -3.14 2.96 11.28
CA PRO A 95 -3.93 3.21 12.48
C PRO A 95 -5.42 3.08 12.18
N TYR A 96 -6.25 3.13 13.22
CA TYR A 96 -7.69 3.09 13.08
C TYR A 96 -8.17 4.26 12.21
N LEU A 97 -8.74 3.93 11.05
CA LEU A 97 -9.24 4.88 10.07
C LEU A 97 -10.60 4.40 9.56
N ILE A 98 -11.47 5.34 9.24
CA ILE A 98 -12.79 5.07 8.68
C ILE A 98 -12.72 5.25 7.16
N ALA A 99 -13.28 4.28 6.43
CA ALA A 99 -13.37 4.37 4.98
C ALA A 99 -14.35 5.47 4.54
N ALA A 100 -13.94 6.24 3.55
CA ALA A 100 -14.72 7.26 2.86
C ALA A 100 -15.11 6.83 1.43
N ASN A 101 -14.64 5.67 0.96
CA ASN A 101 -15.04 5.12 -0.33
C ASN A 101 -16.52 4.70 -0.34
N PRO A 102 -17.22 4.77 -1.50
CA PRO A 102 -18.65 4.46 -1.58
C PRO A 102 -19.05 3.03 -1.19
N VAL A 103 -18.12 2.06 -1.28
CA VAL A 103 -18.41 0.64 -1.04
C VAL A 103 -18.41 0.31 0.45
N ASN A 104 -17.47 0.89 1.20
CA ASN A 104 -17.25 0.63 2.62
C ASN A 104 -17.43 1.90 3.46
N TYR A 105 -18.23 2.87 3.01
CA TYR A 105 -18.38 4.15 3.70
C TYR A 105 -18.77 3.96 5.17
N GLY A 106 -18.04 4.60 6.08
CA GLY A 106 -18.26 4.49 7.52
C GLY A 106 -17.73 3.20 8.16
N VAL A 107 -17.24 2.24 7.37
CA VAL A 107 -16.71 0.98 7.89
C VAL A 107 -15.26 1.16 8.35
N PRO A 108 -14.92 0.79 9.59
CA PRO A 108 -13.55 0.86 10.06
C PRO A 108 -12.61 -0.04 9.27
N THR A 109 -11.38 0.45 9.05
CA THR A 109 -10.22 -0.28 8.51
C THR A 109 -10.41 -0.95 7.14
N LYS A 110 -11.57 -0.79 6.49
CA LYS A 110 -11.86 -1.29 5.13
C LYS A 110 -11.59 -0.23 4.06
N LEU A 111 -10.38 0.31 4.10
CA LEU A 111 -9.90 1.30 3.15
C LEU A 111 -9.69 0.68 1.76
N SER A 112 -9.96 1.45 0.72
CA SER A 112 -9.48 1.15 -0.63
C SER A 112 -7.96 1.36 -0.72
N THR A 113 -7.33 0.78 -1.75
CA THR A 113 -5.88 0.92 -1.96
C THR A 113 -5.44 2.38 -2.07
N ALA A 114 -6.25 3.23 -2.70
CA ALA A 114 -5.97 4.67 -2.79
C ALA A 114 -6.08 5.39 -1.43
N GLU A 115 -7.09 5.08 -0.62
CA GLU A 115 -7.21 5.63 0.73
C GLU A 115 -6.06 5.17 1.63
N ALA A 116 -5.69 3.89 1.54
CA ALA A 116 -4.59 3.33 2.33
C ALA A 116 -3.26 4.01 1.99
N ILE A 117 -2.96 4.20 0.69
CA ILE A 117 -1.78 4.93 0.25
C ILE A 117 -1.86 6.39 0.69
N GLY A 118 -3.00 7.06 0.49
CA GLY A 118 -3.18 8.46 0.89
C GLY A 118 -2.97 8.68 2.39
N ALA A 119 -3.54 7.80 3.22
CA ALA A 119 -3.34 7.81 4.66
C ALA A 119 -1.88 7.59 5.05
N ALA A 120 -1.20 6.64 4.40
CA ALA A 120 0.21 6.39 4.66
C ALA A 120 1.08 7.62 4.36
N LEU A 121 0.86 8.24 3.20
CA LEU A 121 1.57 9.47 2.82
C LEU A 121 1.28 10.61 3.79
N TYR A 122 0.02 10.76 4.21
CA TYR A 122 -0.36 11.78 5.19
C TYR A 122 0.36 11.59 6.53
N ILE A 123 0.45 10.34 7.02
CA ILE A 123 1.14 10.01 8.27
C ILE A 123 2.65 10.24 8.17
N LEU A 124 3.25 9.97 7.01
CA LEU A 124 4.70 10.08 6.80
C LEU A 124 5.17 11.53 6.52
N GLY A 125 4.24 12.42 6.13
CA GLY A 125 4.50 13.81 5.78
C GLY A 125 5.42 13.96 4.58
#